data_AF-A0ABD1RXB0-F1
#
_entry.id   AF-A0ABD1RXB0-F1
#
_cell.length_a   1.000
_cell.length_b   1.000
_cell.length_c   1.000
_cell.angle_alpha   90.00
_cell.angle_beta   90.00
_cell.angle_gamma   90.00
#
_symmetry.space_group_name_H-M   'P 1'
#
loop_
_entity.id
_entity.type
_entity.pdbx_description
1 polymer ?
#
loop_
_entity_poly.entity_id
_entity_poly.type
_entity_poly.pdbx_seq_one_letter_code
_entity_poly.pdbx_strand_id
1 'polypeptide(L)'
;MIIPKWVITDDTEPLFRNMIAYEYYLTGSPQRYVTDYVFFMYCLVNSPEDAKLLRRSGILSNYLGADEIVHRVINQLGKNIIISKKFSYSNIFKIVNRHCRHRRNRWMATLRRDYFSSPWALISVLAAITLLVLAIIQTTFAILSYCKLLPKF
;
A
#
# COMPACT_ATOMS: atom_id res chain seq x y z
N MET A 1 9.81 8.46 -7.85
CA MET A 1 10.66 7.28 -7.58
C MET A 1 10.26 6.20 -8.55
N ILE A 2 11.21 5.67 -9.30
CA ILE A 2 10.98 4.58 -10.25
C ILE A 2 11.55 3.31 -9.62
N ILE A 3 10.71 2.29 -9.43
CA ILE A 3 11.17 0.97 -8.98
C ILE A 3 11.59 0.22 -10.23
N PRO A 4 12.84 -0.31 -10.29
CA PRO A 4 13.26 -1.14 -11.41
C PRO A 4 12.33 -2.33 -11.60
N LYS A 5 11.97 -2.59 -12.86
CA LYS A 5 11.13 -3.73 -13.22
C LYS A 5 11.87 -5.03 -12.90
N TRP A 6 11.23 -5.91 -12.13
CA TRP A 6 11.77 -7.24 -11.80
C TRP A 6 11.10 -8.32 -12.65
N VAL A 7 11.90 -8.95 -13.50
CA VAL A 7 11.49 -10.13 -14.27
C VAL A 7 11.78 -11.37 -13.43
N ILE A 8 10.74 -12.19 -13.19
CA ILE A 8 10.82 -13.41 -12.40
C ILE A 8 10.63 -14.61 -13.32
N THR A 9 11.64 -15.46 -13.30
CA THR A 9 11.86 -16.68 -14.09
C THR A 9 12.32 -17.82 -13.17
N ASP A 10 12.42 -19.04 -13.69
CA ASP A 10 12.86 -20.20 -12.90
C ASP A 10 14.27 -20.03 -12.31
N ASP A 11 15.14 -19.28 -13.00
CA ASP A 11 16.51 -19.01 -12.57
C ASP A 11 16.64 -17.90 -11.52
N THR A 12 15.54 -17.19 -11.22
CA THR A 12 15.58 -16.01 -10.35
C THR A 12 16.03 -16.36 -8.94
N GLU A 13 15.49 -17.45 -8.36
CA GLU A 13 15.88 -17.86 -7.01
C GLU A 13 17.39 -18.21 -6.90
N PRO A 14 17.94 -19.15 -7.69
CA PRO A 14 19.35 -19.51 -7.56
C PRO A 14 20.28 -18.33 -7.88
N LEU A 15 19.95 -17.52 -8.89
CA LEU A 15 20.75 -16.36 -9.27
C LEU A 15 20.88 -15.35 -8.12
N PHE A 16 19.76 -14.93 -7.54
CA PHE A 16 19.78 -13.93 -6.47
C PHE A 16 20.40 -14.49 -5.18
N ARG A 17 20.22 -15.77 -4.86
CA ARG A 17 20.90 -16.41 -3.72
C ARG A 17 22.42 -16.37 -3.88
N ASN A 18 22.93 -16.68 -5.07
CA ASN A 18 24.36 -16.64 -5.35
C ASN A 18 24.91 -15.20 -5.25
N MET A 19 24.17 -14.21 -5.76
CA MET A 19 24.55 -12.80 -5.63
C MET A 19 24.56 -12.32 -4.16
N ILE A 20 23.56 -12.72 -3.36
CA ILE A 20 23.51 -12.39 -1.93
C ILE A 20 24.69 -13.04 -1.20
N ALA A 21 24.98 -14.31 -1.47
CA ALA A 21 26.12 -15.01 -0.88
C ALA A 21 27.45 -14.32 -1.23
N TYR A 22 27.60 -13.89 -2.49
CA TYR A 22 28.75 -13.10 -2.93
C TYR A 22 28.87 -11.77 -2.17
N GLU A 23 27.77 -11.01 -2.01
CA GLU A 23 27.76 -9.76 -1.23
C GLU A 23 28.09 -9.98 0.26
N TYR A 24 27.78 -11.15 0.82
CA TYR A 24 28.13 -11.49 2.21
C TYR A 24 29.60 -11.87 2.36
N TYR A 25 30.13 -12.61 1.39
CA TYR A 25 31.53 -13.02 1.40
C TYR A 25 32.50 -11.86 1.15
N LEU A 26 32.10 -10.89 0.32
CA LEU A 26 32.89 -9.70 0.02
C LEU A 26 32.98 -8.78 1.25
N THR A 27 33.87 -9.16 2.18
CA THR A 27 34.04 -8.51 3.48
C THR A 27 34.70 -7.16 3.26
N GLY A 28 33.90 -6.08 3.29
CA GLY A 28 34.43 -4.72 3.15
C GLY A 28 33.51 -3.74 2.43
N SER A 29 32.53 -4.20 1.65
CA SER A 29 31.55 -3.28 1.07
C SER A 29 30.57 -2.80 2.15
N PRO A 30 30.45 -1.47 2.41
CA PRO A 30 29.47 -0.96 3.34
C PRO A 30 28.02 -1.13 2.83
N GLN A 31 27.85 -1.47 1.55
CA GLN A 31 26.56 -1.47 0.87
C GLN A 31 26.33 -2.80 0.14
N ARG A 32 25.11 -3.33 0.28
CA ARG A 32 24.68 -4.61 -0.28
C ARG A 32 23.47 -4.35 -1.18
N TYR A 33 23.71 -3.91 -2.41
CA TYR A 33 22.66 -3.40 -3.29
C TYR A 33 21.65 -4.48 -3.67
N VAL A 34 22.13 -5.69 -3.99
CA VAL A 34 21.27 -6.81 -4.37
C VAL A 34 20.46 -7.27 -3.17
N THR A 35 21.13 -7.49 -2.03
CA THR A 35 20.48 -7.88 -0.77
C THR A 35 19.42 -6.86 -0.35
N ASP A 36 19.77 -5.57 -0.37
CA ASP A 36 18.86 -4.50 0.02
C ASP A 36 17.64 -4.41 -0.93
N TYR A 37 17.84 -4.62 -2.24
CA TYR A 37 16.76 -4.62 -3.22
C TYR A 37 15.84 -5.83 -3.06
N VAL A 38 16.39 -7.04 -2.88
CA VAL A 38 15.59 -8.25 -2.62
C VAL A 38 14.79 -8.07 -1.35
N PHE A 39 15.39 -7.56 -0.28
CA PHE A 39 14.67 -7.28 0.96
C PHE A 39 13.57 -6.24 0.77
N PHE A 40 13.83 -5.18 0.00
CA PHE A 40 12.80 -4.18 -0.34
C PHE A 40 11.62 -4.81 -1.09
N MET A 41 11.88 -5.62 -2.13
CA MET A 41 10.82 -6.29 -2.88
C MET A 41 10.08 -7.33 -2.03
N TYR A 42 10.79 -8.03 -1.15
CA TYR A 42 10.19 -8.92 -0.15
C TYR A 42 9.19 -8.19 0.75
N CYS A 43 9.54 -7.02 1.28
CA CYS A 43 8.61 -6.23 2.08
C CYS A 43 7.38 -5.74 1.31
N LEU A 44 7.47 -5.57 -0.01
CA LEU A 44 6.36 -5.16 -0.86
C LEU A 44 5.40 -6.30 -1.22
N VAL A 45 5.87 -7.56 -1.22
CA VAL A 45 5.10 -8.73 -1.66
C VAL A 45 4.84 -9.67 -0.50
N ASN A 46 3.86 -9.33 0.35
CA ASN A 46 3.49 -10.16 1.50
C ASN A 46 2.40 -11.18 1.17
N SER A 47 1.67 -11.00 0.06
CA SER A 47 0.69 -11.97 -0.44
C SER A 47 0.70 -12.09 -1.96
N PRO A 48 0.03 -13.10 -2.54
CA PRO A 48 -0.17 -13.21 -3.99
C PRO A 48 -0.89 -11.99 -4.59
N GLU A 49 -1.79 -11.35 -3.85
CA GLU A 49 -2.48 -10.13 -4.27
C GLU A 49 -1.52 -8.95 -4.44
N ASP A 50 -0.51 -8.83 -3.57
CA ASP A 50 0.54 -7.82 -3.70
C ASP A 50 1.39 -8.08 -4.96
N ALA A 51 1.76 -9.34 -5.22
CA ALA A 51 2.49 -9.73 -6.44
C ALA A 51 1.68 -9.36 -7.70
N LYS A 52 0.39 -9.67 -7.70
CA LYS A 52 -0.55 -9.32 -8.77
C LYS A 52 -0.67 -7.81 -8.96
N LEU A 53 -0.72 -7.04 -7.87
CA LEU A 53 -0.76 -5.58 -7.91
C LEU A 53 0.52 -5.00 -8.55
N LEU A 54 1.70 -5.48 -8.13
CA LEU A 54 2.99 -5.05 -8.69
C LEU A 54 3.16 -5.46 -10.15
N ARG A 55 2.61 -6.61 -10.55
CA ARG A 55 2.59 -7.03 -11.95
C ARG A 55 1.73 -6.10 -12.80
N ARG A 56 0.53 -5.77 -12.31
CA ARG A 56 -0.39 -4.83 -13.00
C ARG A 56 0.18 -3.42 -13.11
N SER A 57 0.99 -2.99 -12.15
CA SER A 57 1.70 -1.70 -12.22
C SER A 57 2.97 -1.72 -13.06
N GLY A 58 3.32 -2.87 -13.68
CA GLY A 58 4.49 -3.02 -14.54
C GLY A 58 5.82 -3.14 -13.80
N ILE A 59 5.79 -3.20 -12.46
CA ILE A 59 6.97 -3.35 -11.60
C ILE A 59 7.45 -4.80 -11.61
N LEU A 60 6.56 -5.76 -11.78
CA LEU A 60 6.88 -7.19 -11.83
C LEU A 60 6.48 -7.79 -13.18
N SER A 61 7.29 -8.72 -13.70
CA SER A 61 6.91 -9.59 -14.81
C SER A 61 7.04 -11.03 -14.42
N ASN A 62 5.92 -11.74 -14.55
CA ASN A 62 5.78 -13.12 -14.13
C ASN A 62 5.91 -14.03 -15.35
N TYR A 63 7.00 -14.79 -15.43
CA TYR A 63 7.19 -15.87 -16.40
C TYR A 63 7.02 -17.26 -15.77
N LEU A 64 6.61 -17.33 -14.50
CA LEU A 64 6.33 -18.55 -13.74
C LEU A 64 4.85 -18.98 -13.80
N GLY A 65 4.02 -18.24 -14.55
CA GLY A 65 2.60 -18.55 -14.78
C GLY A 65 1.65 -17.98 -13.72
N ALA A 66 1.85 -18.31 -12.44
CA ALA A 66 0.93 -17.94 -11.34
C ALA A 66 1.53 -16.91 -10.37
N ASP A 67 0.72 -15.98 -9.88
CA ASP A 67 1.18 -14.90 -8.98
C ASP A 67 1.54 -15.46 -7.57
N GLU A 68 0.97 -16.62 -7.19
CA GLU A 68 1.31 -17.38 -5.98
C GLU A 68 2.75 -17.92 -6.02
N ILE A 69 3.20 -18.37 -7.20
CA ILE A 69 4.55 -18.89 -7.40
C ILE A 69 5.56 -17.74 -7.25
N VAL A 70 5.26 -16.58 -7.84
CA VAL A 70 6.05 -15.36 -7.67
C VAL A 70 6.18 -14.98 -6.20
N HIS A 71 5.06 -14.92 -5.47
CA HIS A 71 5.08 -14.62 -4.04
C HIS A 71 5.96 -15.61 -3.27
N ARG A 72 5.87 -16.92 -3.57
CA ARG A 72 6.69 -17.95 -2.95
C ARG A 72 8.19 -17.75 -3.20
N VAL A 73 8.60 -17.48 -4.45
CA VAL A 73 10.01 -17.23 -4.80
C VAL A 73 10.55 -16.01 -4.06
N ILE A 74 9.80 -14.90 -4.06
CA ILE A 74 10.20 -13.68 -3.34
C ILE A 74 10.30 -13.94 -1.83
N ASN A 75 9.34 -14.67 -1.27
CA ASN A 75 9.33 -15.04 0.15
C ASN A 75 10.54 -15.93 0.51
N GLN A 76 10.86 -16.90 -0.35
CA GLN A 76 12.05 -17.75 -0.18
C GLN A 76 13.35 -16.93 -0.26
N LEU A 77 13.44 -15.98 -1.18
CA LEU A 77 14.59 -15.08 -1.31
C LEU A 77 14.74 -14.17 -0.09
N GLY A 78 13.64 -13.63 0.44
CA GLY A 78 13.62 -12.74 1.60
C GLY A 78 13.96 -13.40 2.95
N LYS A 79 13.82 -14.73 3.04
CA LYS A 79 14.17 -15.49 4.25
C LYS A 79 15.67 -15.43 4.53
N ASN A 80 16.01 -15.21 5.80
CA ASN A 80 17.39 -15.20 6.32
C ASN A 80 18.28 -14.10 5.71
N ILE A 81 17.69 -13.03 5.17
CA ILE A 81 18.46 -11.88 4.71
C ILE A 81 18.94 -11.03 5.90
N ILE A 82 20.25 -10.81 5.96
CA ILE A 82 20.93 -9.82 6.80
C ILE A 82 21.11 -8.52 6.01
N ILE A 83 20.33 -7.51 6.38
CA ILE A 83 20.32 -6.18 5.77
C ILE A 83 21.66 -5.48 6.05
N SER A 84 22.11 -4.64 5.11
CA SER A 84 23.30 -3.81 5.32
C SER A 84 23.10 -2.76 6.41
N LYS A 85 24.19 -2.35 7.09
CA LYS A 85 24.14 -1.25 8.08
C LYS A 85 23.65 0.07 7.46
N LYS A 86 23.95 0.29 6.17
CA LYS A 86 23.49 1.43 5.37
C LYS A 86 22.44 0.98 4.36
N PHE A 87 21.28 0.56 4.86
CA PHE A 87 20.18 0.11 4.00
C PHE A 87 19.78 1.17 2.96
N SER A 88 19.92 0.79 1.68
CA SER A 88 19.78 1.67 0.53
C SER A 88 18.39 2.31 0.42
N TYR A 89 17.35 1.62 0.89
CA TYR A 89 15.96 2.08 0.81
C TYR A 89 15.44 2.69 2.13
N SER A 90 16.32 2.94 3.11
CA SER A 90 15.93 3.44 4.44
C SER A 90 15.14 4.76 4.38
N ASN A 91 15.52 5.68 3.51
CA ASN A 91 14.78 6.94 3.33
C ASN A 91 13.38 6.72 2.75
N ILE A 92 13.23 5.78 1.82
CA ILE A 92 11.94 5.44 1.21
C ILE A 92 11.00 4.87 2.27
N PHE A 93 11.47 3.93 3.09
CA PHE A 93 10.69 3.42 4.22
C PHE A 93 10.28 4.53 5.19
N LYS A 94 11.19 5.48 5.50
CA LYS A 94 10.85 6.63 6.36
C LYS A 94 9.73 7.49 5.77
N ILE A 95 9.80 7.78 4.46
CA ILE A 95 8.79 8.60 3.77
C ILE A 95 7.45 7.86 3.74
N VAL A 96 7.44 6.60 3.33
CA VAL A 96 6.21 5.78 3.26
C VAL A 96 5.60 5.62 4.65
N ASN A 97 6.41 5.28 5.67
CA ASN A 97 5.90 5.16 7.03
C ASN A 97 5.36 6.48 7.57
N ARG A 98 6.01 7.61 7.28
CA ARG A 98 5.48 8.93 7.66
C ARG A 98 4.14 9.20 6.99
N HIS A 99 4.02 8.90 5.69
CA HIS A 99 2.77 9.04 4.95
C HIS A 99 1.66 8.15 5.52
N CYS A 100 1.94 6.88 5.80
CA CYS A 100 0.98 5.94 6.37
C CYS A 100 0.58 6.27 7.82
N ARG A 101 1.46 6.90 8.59
CA ARG A 101 1.18 7.34 9.97
C ARG A 101 0.32 8.61 10.05
N HIS A 102 0.22 9.38 8.96
CA HIS A 102 -0.57 10.59 8.95
C HIS A 102 -2.06 10.26 9.13
N ARG A 103 -2.71 10.84 10.15
CA ARG A 103 -4.11 10.50 10.51
C ARG A 103 -5.03 10.55 9.30
N ARG A 104 -5.01 11.65 8.53
CA ARG A 104 -5.84 11.79 7.32
C ARG A 104 -5.68 10.62 6.34
N ASN A 105 -4.47 10.13 6.11
CA ASN A 105 -4.21 9.05 5.16
C ASN A 105 -4.73 7.71 5.69
N ARG A 106 -4.56 7.46 6.99
CA ARG A 106 -5.11 6.27 7.65
C ARG A 106 -6.63 6.25 7.59
N TRP A 107 -7.28 7.38 7.89
CA TRP A 107 -8.74 7.51 7.83
C TRP A 107 -9.24 7.33 6.39
N MET A 108 -8.59 7.96 5.40
CA MET A 108 -8.94 7.77 3.99
C MET A 108 -8.75 6.33 3.52
N ALA A 109 -7.70 5.64 3.97
CA ALA A 109 -7.47 4.23 3.66
C ALA A 109 -8.56 3.33 4.26
N THR A 110 -8.95 3.57 5.52
CA THR A 110 -10.06 2.86 6.18
C THR A 110 -11.38 3.13 5.46
N LEU A 111 -11.69 4.39 5.15
CA LEU A 111 -12.89 4.75 4.40
C LEU A 111 -12.95 4.03 3.05
N ARG A 112 -11.85 4.02 2.29
CA ARG A 112 -11.80 3.33 1.01
C ARG A 112 -11.93 1.81 1.15
N ARG A 113 -11.29 1.23 2.16
CA ARG A 113 -11.32 -0.22 2.40
C ARG A 113 -12.71 -0.68 2.83
N ASP A 114 -13.38 0.05 3.70
CA ASP A 114 -14.61 -0.44 4.35
C ASP A 114 -15.87 0.02 3.61
N TYR A 115 -15.85 1.23 3.03
CA TYR A 115 -17.02 1.82 2.36
C TYR A 115 -17.00 1.68 0.84
N PHE A 116 -15.83 1.73 0.20
CA PHE A 116 -15.74 1.59 -1.27
C PHE A 116 -15.51 0.15 -1.74
N SER A 117 -15.30 -0.81 -0.85
CA SER A 117 -15.23 -2.23 -1.19
C SER A 117 -16.61 -2.89 -1.32
N SER A 118 -17.63 -2.32 -0.66
CA SER A 118 -19.00 -2.81 -0.67
C SER A 118 -19.92 -1.79 -1.34
N PRO A 119 -20.59 -2.14 -2.46
CA PRO A 119 -21.53 -1.24 -3.13
C PRO A 119 -22.63 -0.72 -2.19
N TRP A 120 -23.08 -1.56 -1.26
CA TRP A 120 -24.09 -1.21 -0.26
C TRP A 120 -23.62 -0.16 0.73
N ALA A 121 -22.35 -0.22 1.17
CA ALA A 121 -21.80 0.76 2.08
C ALA A 121 -21.75 2.16 1.43
N LEU A 122 -21.42 2.22 0.13
CA LEU A 122 -21.46 3.47 -0.64
C LEU A 122 -22.89 4.04 -0.73
N ILE A 123 -23.89 3.19 -1.03
CA ILE A 123 -25.29 3.62 -1.11
C ILE A 123 -25.77 4.15 0.25
N SER A 124 -25.45 3.46 1.34
CA SER A 124 -25.80 3.89 2.70
C SER A 124 -25.19 5.25 3.06
N VAL A 125 -23.93 5.50 2.67
CA VAL A 125 -23.29 6.81 2.87
C VAL A 125 -23.99 7.90 2.07
N LEU A 126 -24.33 7.64 0.80
CA LEU A 126 -25.06 8.61 -0.02
C LEU A 126 -26.44 8.91 0.56
N ALA A 127 -27.18 7.89 1.01
CA ALA A 127 -28.47 8.06 1.66
C ALA A 127 -28.38 8.85 2.96
N ALA A 128 -27.35 8.61 3.79
CA ALA A 128 -27.13 9.38 5.00
C ALA A 128 -26.83 10.86 4.69
N ILE A 129 -26.03 11.15 3.66
CA ILE A 129 -25.73 12.52 3.22
C ILE A 129 -27.00 13.22 2.71
N THR A 130 -27.82 12.55 1.90
CA THR A 130 -29.06 13.15 1.38
C THR A 130 -30.06 13.45 2.50
N LEU A 131 -30.23 12.53 3.45
CA LEU A 131 -31.07 12.74 4.64
C LEU A 131 -30.55 13.88 5.52
N LEU A 132 -29.23 13.98 5.72
CA LEU A 132 -28.62 15.07 6.48
C LEU A 132 -28.90 16.43 5.84
N VAL A 133 -28.71 16.55 4.52
CA VAL A 133 -28.99 17.78 3.78
C VAL A 133 -30.47 18.14 3.88
N LEU A 134 -31.36 17.16 3.71
CA LEU A 134 -32.80 17.37 3.85
C LEU A 134 -33.17 17.87 5.25
N ALA A 135 -32.59 17.27 6.30
CA ALA A 135 -32.82 17.66 7.68
C ALA A 135 -32.35 19.10 7.99
N ILE A 136 -31.20 19.51 7.43
CA ILE A 136 -30.71 20.89 7.54
C ILE A 136 -31.69 21.87 6.87
N ILE A 137 -32.17 21.53 5.66
CA ILE A 137 -33.15 22.36 4.95
C ILE A 137 -34.45 22.45 5.77
N GLN A 138 -34.98 21.34 6.27
CA GLN A 138 -36.20 21.34 7.09
C GLN A 138 -36.04 22.16 8.38
N THR A 139 -34.92 22.01 9.09
CA THR A 139 -34.67 22.76 10.33
C THR A 139 -34.51 24.26 10.08
N THR A 140 -33.84 24.67 9.00
CA THR A 140 -33.74 26.10 8.64
C THR A 140 -35.09 26.71 8.29
N PHE A 141 -35.93 26.02 7.52
CA PHE A 141 -37.30 26.48 7.24
C PHE A 141 -38.16 26.56 8.51
N ALA A 142 -38.05 25.58 9.42
CA ALA A 142 -38.77 25.59 10.69
C ALA A 142 -38.38 26.79 11.58
N ILE A 143 -37.08 27.07 11.70
CA ILE A 143 -36.57 28.23 12.46
C ILE A 143 -37.06 29.55 11.85
N LEU A 144 -36.96 29.69 10.52
CA LEU A 144 -37.43 30.90 9.81
C LEU A 144 -38.93 31.12 10.02
N SER A 145 -39.73 30.06 9.93
CA SER A 145 -41.18 30.12 10.19
C SER A 145 -41.46 30.58 11.63
N TYR A 146 -40.77 29.99 12.61
CA TYR A 146 -40.92 30.35 14.02
C TYR A 146 -40.52 31.81 14.32
N CYS A 147 -39.39 32.28 13.77
CA CYS A 147 -38.96 33.68 13.93
C CYS A 147 -39.91 34.68 13.25
N LYS A 148 -40.57 34.30 12.16
CA LYS A 148 -41.57 35.14 11.48
C LYS A 148 -42.90 35.23 12.24
N LEU A 149 -43.19 34.22 13.07
CA LEU A 149 -44.38 34.13 13.91
C LEU A 149 -44.20 34.80 15.29
N LEU A 150 -42.99 35.19 15.67
CA LEU A 150 -42.73 35.97 16.89
C LEU A 150 -43.23 37.41 16.70
N PRO A 151 -44.19 37.89 17.51
CA PRO A 151 -44.66 39.27 17.44
C PRO A 151 -43.49 40.22 17.72
N LYS A 152 -43.28 41.22 16.84
CA LYS A 152 -42.39 42.34 17.12
C LYS A 152 -43.05 43.17 18.23
N PHE A 153 -42.50 43.11 19.44
CA PHE A 153 -42.79 44.05 20.52
C PHE A 153 -42.24 45.44 20.19
#